data_AF-A0A6B3EVP8-F1
#
_entry.id   AF-A0A6B3EVP8-F1
#
_cell.length_a   1.000
_cell.length_b   1.000
_cell.length_c   1.000
_cell.angle_alpha   90.00
_cell.angle_beta   90.00
_cell.angle_gamma   90.00
#
_symmetry.space_group_name_H-M   'P 1'
#
loop_
_entity.id
_entity.type
_entity.pdbx_description
1 polymer ?
#
loop_
_entity_poly.entity_id
_entity_poly.type
_entity_poly.pdbx_seq_one_letter_code
_entity_poly.pdbx_strand_id
1 'polypeptide(L)' 'VLDVTVPEVLPPDSPLYGLPNVVLTPHVAGSLGVELHRMAASAADELERYVTGRPFAHLVSADEWERSA' A
#
# COMPACT_ATOMS: atom_id res chain seq x y z
N VAL A 1 3.03 -12.28 11.82
CA VAL A 1 1.98 -11.93 10.83
C VAL A 1 2.68 -11.26 9.67
N LEU A 2 2.45 -11.70 8.44
CA LEU A 2 3.05 -11.15 7.21
C LEU A 2 1.91 -10.77 6.26
N ASP A 3 1.86 -9.51 5.83
CA ASP A 3 0.82 -9.03 4.90
C ASP A 3 1.31 -8.95 3.45
N VAL A 4 2.60 -8.79 3.26
CA VAL A 4 3.24 -8.72 1.93
C VAL A 4 4.30 -9.80 1.85
N THR A 5 4.39 -10.45 0.70
CA THR A 5 5.39 -11.46 0.38
C THR A 5 5.94 -11.21 -1.02
N VAL A 6 7.17 -11.67 -1.28
CA VAL A 6 7.76 -11.64 -2.62
C VAL A 6 8.02 -13.07 -3.07
N PRO A 7 7.39 -13.55 -4.16
CA PRO A 7 6.38 -12.86 -4.98
C PRO A 7 5.02 -12.70 -4.30
N GLU A 8 4.18 -11.86 -4.89
CA GLU A 8 2.74 -11.81 -4.64
C GLU A 8 2.04 -12.40 -5.88
N VAL A 9 1.30 -13.52 -5.84
CA VAL A 9 0.96 -14.51 -4.78
C VAL A 9 2.09 -15.56 -4.58
N LEU A 10 2.27 -16.08 -3.37
CA LEU A 10 3.26 -17.14 -3.10
C LEU A 10 3.01 -18.42 -3.92
N PRO A 11 4.06 -19.15 -4.32
CA PRO A 11 3.92 -20.49 -4.88
C PRO A 11 3.16 -21.44 -3.93
N PRO A 12 2.32 -22.36 -4.43
CA PRO A 12 1.54 -23.27 -3.59
C PRO A 12 2.37 -24.15 -2.65
N ASP A 13 3.64 -24.40 -3.00
CA ASP A 13 4.61 -25.18 -2.23
C ASP A 13 5.45 -24.33 -1.27
N SER A 14 5.12 -23.04 -1.11
CA SER A 14 5.85 -22.15 -0.20
C SER A 14 5.81 -22.67 1.25
N PRO A 15 6.97 -22.75 1.94
CA PRO A 15 7.03 -23.22 3.32
C PRO A 15 6.28 -22.31 4.29
N LEU A 16 6.05 -21.05 3.91
CA LEU A 16 5.34 -20.07 4.74
C LEU A 16 3.91 -20.50 5.07
N TYR A 17 3.28 -21.33 4.24
CA TYR A 17 1.94 -21.88 4.52
C TYR A 17 1.93 -22.89 5.67
N GLY A 18 3.06 -23.53 5.99
CA GLY A 18 3.15 -24.61 6.98
C GLY A 18 3.75 -24.22 8.33
N LEU A 19 4.28 -23.00 8.48
CA LEU A 19 4.96 -22.58 9.71
C LEU A 19 3.93 -22.24 10.81
N PRO A 20 3.99 -22.89 12.00
CA PRO A 20 2.98 -22.72 13.05
C PRO A 20 3.01 -21.34 13.72
N ASN A 21 4.08 -20.57 13.52
CA ASN A 21 4.29 -19.24 14.06
C ASN A 21 4.08 -18.13 13.01
N VAL A 22 3.51 -18.46 11.85
CA VAL A 22 3.26 -17.51 10.76
C VAL A 22 1.75 -17.41 10.50
N VAL A 23 1.28 -16.19 10.36
CA VAL A 23 -0.06 -15.86 9.85
C VAL A 23 0.17 -15.01 8.62
N LEU A 24 -0.35 -15.44 7.47
CA LEU A 24 -0.30 -14.72 6.20
C LEU A 24 -1.62 -13.97 6.01
N THR A 25 -1.55 -12.69 5.66
CA THR A 25 -2.69 -11.89 5.22
C THR A 25 -2.46 -11.46 3.77
N PRO A 26 -3.51 -11.41 2.92
CA PRO A 26 -3.35 -11.23 1.47
C PRO A 26 -3.24 -9.76 1.08
N HIS A 27 -2.22 -9.04 1.58
CA HIS A 27 -1.99 -7.63 1.29
C HIS A 27 -3.20 -6.73 1.59
N VAL A 28 -3.76 -6.88 2.80
CA VAL A 28 -4.99 -6.21 3.23
C VAL A 28 -4.80 -5.29 4.44
N ALA A 29 -3.57 -5.11 4.96
CA ALA A 29 -3.34 -4.30 6.15
C ALA A 29 -3.82 -2.85 6.00
N GLY A 30 -3.68 -2.27 4.80
CA GLY A 30 -4.16 -0.91 4.48
C GLY A 30 -5.61 -0.83 3.98
N SER A 31 -6.30 -1.97 3.85
CA SER A 31 -7.58 -2.06 3.12
C SER A 31 -8.78 -2.37 4.02
N LEU A 32 -8.64 -2.23 5.34
CA LEU A 32 -9.69 -2.55 6.30
C LEU A 32 -10.68 -1.39 6.47
N GLY A 33 -11.96 -1.63 6.20
CA GLY A 33 -13.04 -0.67 6.48
C GLY A 33 -13.04 0.55 5.56
N VAL A 34 -12.89 1.75 6.14
CA VAL A 34 -13.01 3.03 5.41
C VAL A 34 -11.73 3.49 4.75
N GLU A 35 -10.61 2.81 5.00
CA GLU A 35 -9.28 3.27 4.56
C GLU A 35 -9.19 3.38 3.04
N LEU A 36 -9.75 2.43 2.28
CA LEU A 36 -9.83 2.51 0.82
C LEU A 36 -10.55 3.77 0.32
N HIS A 37 -11.65 4.16 0.98
CA HIS A 37 -12.39 5.37 0.61
C HIS A 37 -11.59 6.64 0.94
N ARG A 38 -10.89 6.65 2.08
CA ARG A 38 -10.03 7.78 2.48
C ARG A 38 -8.85 7.95 1.54
N MET A 39 -8.20 6.84 1.15
CA MET A 39 -7.12 6.85 0.17
C MET A 39 -7.61 7.34 -1.19
N ALA A 40 -8.77 6.85 -1.65
CA ALA A 40 -9.36 7.30 -2.91
C ALA A 40 -9.72 8.79 -2.90
N ALA A 41 -10.30 9.29 -1.80
CA ALA A 41 -10.60 10.70 -1.63
C ALA A 41 -9.33 11.56 -1.64
N SER A 42 -8.30 11.16 -0.90
CA SER A 42 -7.00 11.85 -0.88
C SER A 42 -6.35 11.88 -2.27
N ALA A 43 -6.39 10.78 -3.02
CA ALA A 43 -5.87 10.74 -4.39
C ALA A 43 -6.66 11.67 -5.34
N ALA A 44 -7.98 11.73 -5.21
CA ALA A 44 -8.83 12.63 -5.99
C ALA A 44 -8.53 14.12 -5.70
N ASP A 45 -8.36 14.47 -4.41
CA ASP A 45 -8.02 15.83 -3.99
C ASP A 45 -6.65 16.27 -4.56
N GLU A 46 -5.67 15.37 -4.58
CA GLU A 46 -4.36 15.65 -5.20
C GLU A 46 -4.44 15.78 -6.72
N LEU A 47 -5.26 14.98 -7.38
CA LEU A 47 -5.50 15.11 -8.82
C LEU A 47 -6.15 16.47 -9.15
N GLU A 48 -7.11 16.92 -8.35
CA GLU A 48 -7.73 18.24 -8.50
C GLU A 48 -6.70 19.37 -8.36
N ARG A 49 -5.78 19.27 -7.39
CA ARG A 49 -4.68 20.24 -7.24
C ARG A 49 -3.78 20.26 -8.46
N TYR A 50 -3.39 19.08 -8.95
CA TYR A 50 -2.54 18.94 -10.13
C TYR A 50 -3.15 19.60 -11.36
N VAL A 51 -4.41 19.28 -11.71
CA VAL A 51 -5.05 19.81 -12.93
C VAL A 51 -5.36 21.31 -12.85
N THR A 52 -5.38 21.90 -11.65
CA THR A 52 -5.59 23.33 -11.42
C THR A 52 -4.29 24.12 -11.20
N GLY A 53 -3.13 23.46 -11.31
CA GLY A 53 -1.82 24.10 -11.11
C GLY A 53 -1.52 24.49 -9.67
N ARG A 54 -2.22 23.89 -8.69
CA ARG A 54 -1.96 24.08 -7.26
C ARG A 54 -0.88 23.09 -6.78
N PRO A 55 -0.08 23.45 -5.76
CA PRO A 55 0.83 22.50 -5.12
C PRO A 55 0.10 21.30 -4.49
N PHE A 56 0.72 20.13 -4.53
CA PHE A 56 0.26 18.92 -3.82
C PHE A 56 0.21 19.19 -2.30
N ALA A 57 -0.78 18.64 -1.60
CA ALA A 57 -0.87 18.74 -0.14
C ALA A 57 0.07 17.75 0.56
N HIS A 58 0.29 16.59 -0.07
CA HIS A 58 1.13 15.48 0.38
C HIS A 58 2.21 15.17 -0.66
N LEU A 59 3.00 16.19 -1.03
CA LEU A 59 4.09 16.05 -2.00
C LEU A 59 5.10 15.00 -1.52
N VAL A 60 5.45 14.07 -2.42
CA VAL A 60 6.60 13.19 -2.27
C VAL A 60 7.68 13.67 -3.23
N SER A 61 8.82 14.15 -2.70
CA SER A 61 9.96 14.55 -3.51
C SER A 61 10.80 13.35 -3.95
N ALA A 62 11.61 13.54 -5.00
CA ALA A 62 12.54 12.49 -5.46
C ALA A 62 13.49 12.03 -4.33
N ASP A 63 13.94 12.96 -3.48
CA ASP A 63 14.83 12.68 -2.35
C ASP A 63 14.11 11.94 -1.21
N GLU A 64 12.77 11.94 -1.18
CA GLU A 64 11.95 11.20 -0.22
C GLU A 64 11.50 9.83 -0.74
N TRP A 65 11.50 9.64 -2.06
CA TRP A 65 11.04 8.43 -2.72
C TRP A 65 11.78 7.18 -2.23
N GLU A 66 13.10 7.23 -2.10
CA GLU A 66 13.94 6.10 -1.65
C GLU A 66 13.63 5.63 -0.23
N ARG A 67 12.98 6.47 0.60
CA ARG A 67 12.59 6.12 1.98
C ARG A 67 11.17 5.55 2.08
N SER A 68 10.40 5.63 1.01
CA SER A 68 8.96 5.36 0.99
C SER A 68 8.61 4.00 0.39
N ALA A 69 9.59 3.29 -0.18
CA ALA A 69 9.44 2.03 -0.92
C ALA A 69 10.13 0.86 -0.20
#